data_AF-A0A973HZB7-F1
#
_entry.id   AF-A0A973HZB7-F1
#
_cell.length_a   1.000
_cell.length_b   1.000
_cell.length_c   1.000
_cell.angle_alpha   90.00
_cell.angle_beta   90.00
_cell.angle_gamma   90.00
#
_symmetry.space_group_name_H-M   'P 1'
#
loop_
_entity.id
_entity.type
_entity.pdbx_description
1 polymer ?
#
loop_
_entity_poly.entity_id
_entity_poly.type
_entity_poly.pdbx_seq_one_letter_code
_entity_poly.pdbx_strand_id
1 'polypeptide(L)'
;MSNKDLVEFFENETTRMVELMKKKNADYAGGDSDPFANFKRVGSFKSTTPEQGFFTRMTDKVSRIDSFIANGKLQVKDESVKDTLRDLANYSLLFMAYLESEQMRDNNERVQINS
;
A
#
# COMPACT_ATOMS: atom_id res chain seq x y z
N MET A 1 -12.80 8.95 -23.68
CA MET A 1 -11.40 9.11 -23.25
C MET A 1 -10.52 8.70 -24.42
N SER A 2 -9.72 9.62 -24.93
CA SER A 2 -8.70 9.33 -25.95
C SER A 2 -7.46 8.67 -25.30
N ASN A 3 -6.53 8.17 -26.11
CA ASN A 3 -5.24 7.67 -25.58
C ASN A 3 -4.47 8.76 -24.82
N LYS A 4 -4.53 10.01 -25.30
CA LYS A 4 -3.90 11.14 -24.63
C LYS A 4 -4.57 11.40 -23.27
N ASP A 5 -5.90 11.42 -23.24
CA ASP A 5 -6.66 11.64 -22.00
C ASP A 5 -6.39 10.54 -20.97
N LEU A 6 -6.17 9.29 -21.41
CA LEU A 6 -5.85 8.17 -20.54
C LEU A 6 -4.47 8.35 -19.89
N VAL A 7 -3.45 8.73 -20.68
CA VAL A 7 -2.10 8.97 -20.16
C VAL A 7 -2.13 10.14 -19.17
N GLU A 8 -2.77 11.25 -19.52
CA GLU A 8 -2.92 12.42 -18.64
C GLU A 8 -3.68 12.04 -17.35
N PHE A 9 -4.70 11.20 -17.44
CA PHE A 9 -5.39 10.67 -16.27
C PHE A 9 -4.44 9.89 -15.36
N PHE A 10 -3.64 8.98 -15.91
CA PHE A 10 -2.68 8.18 -15.13
C PHE A 10 -1.59 9.04 -14.47
N GLU A 11 -1.05 10.03 -15.17
CA GLU A 11 -0.06 10.97 -14.63
C GLU A 11 -0.63 11.75 -13.42
N ASN A 12 -1.87 12.23 -13.55
CA ASN A 12 -2.55 12.93 -12.46
C ASN A 12 -2.84 12.01 -11.26
N GLU A 13 -3.29 10.77 -11.52
CA GLU A 13 -3.62 9.83 -10.45
C GLU A 13 -2.38 9.32 -9.72
N THR A 14 -1.28 9.05 -10.43
CA THR A 14 -0.01 8.67 -9.81
C THR A 14 0.57 9.79 -8.95
N THR A 15 0.44 11.04 -9.38
CA THR A 15 0.82 12.21 -8.55
C THR A 15 0.02 12.24 -7.24
N ARG A 16 -1.30 12.10 -7.32
CA ARG A 16 -2.19 12.03 -6.13
C ARG A 16 -1.84 10.86 -5.23
N MET A 17 -1.52 9.71 -5.81
CA MET A 17 -1.12 8.51 -5.08
C MET A 17 0.16 8.75 -4.27
N VAL A 18 1.17 9.42 -4.85
CA VAL A 18 2.42 9.77 -4.16
C VAL A 18 2.15 10.72 -2.99
N GLU A 19 1.33 11.75 -3.19
CA GLU A 19 0.96 12.68 -2.12
C GLU A 19 0.22 11.98 -0.98
N LEU A 20 -0.73 11.11 -1.31
CA LEU A 20 -1.49 10.33 -0.33
C LEU A 20 -0.59 9.36 0.45
N MET A 21 0.32 8.68 -0.24
CA MET A 21 1.30 7.79 0.38
C MET A 21 2.17 8.57 1.36
N LYS A 22 2.72 9.73 0.97
CA LYS A 22 3.53 10.58 1.85
C LYS A 22 2.77 11.00 3.11
N LYS A 23 1.52 11.46 2.94
CA LYS A 23 0.65 11.87 4.06
C LYS A 23 0.41 10.71 5.03
N LYS A 24 0.00 9.54 4.50
CA LYS A 24 -0.25 8.36 5.32
C LYS A 24 1.02 7.85 6.00
N ASN A 25 2.15 7.85 5.30
CA ASN A 25 3.41 7.45 5.89
C ASN A 25 3.79 8.35 7.09
N ALA A 26 3.56 9.66 6.99
CA ALA A 26 3.75 10.56 8.13
C ALA A 26 2.85 10.21 9.33
N ASP A 27 1.59 9.84 9.09
CA ASP A 27 0.64 9.45 10.14
C ASP A 27 0.97 8.09 10.80
N TYR A 28 1.47 7.11 10.02
CA TYR A 28 1.65 5.73 10.48
C TYR A 28 3.11 5.38 10.87
N ALA A 29 4.11 6.04 10.30
CA ALA A 29 5.51 5.82 10.65
C ALA A 29 5.93 6.63 11.88
N GLY A 30 5.13 7.58 12.37
CA GLY A 30 5.34 8.22 13.69
C GLY A 30 6.68 8.91 13.90
N GLY A 31 7.41 9.26 12.84
CA GLY A 31 8.77 9.79 12.92
C GLY A 31 9.89 8.73 13.03
N ASP A 32 9.56 7.43 13.01
CA ASP A 32 10.55 6.35 12.89
C ASP A 32 11.22 6.37 11.51
N SER A 33 12.47 5.93 11.46
CA SER A 33 13.27 5.80 10.23
C SER A 33 12.83 4.63 9.33
N ASP A 34 11.95 3.74 9.82
CA ASP A 34 11.50 2.56 9.09
C ASP A 34 10.09 2.78 8.48
N PRO A 35 9.98 2.91 7.14
CA PRO A 35 8.70 3.11 6.46
C PRO A 35 7.73 1.92 6.57
N PHE A 36 8.21 0.76 7.05
CA PHE A 36 7.41 -0.46 7.20
C PHE A 36 7.14 -0.84 8.66
N ALA A 37 7.45 0.05 9.62
CA ALA A 37 7.34 -0.21 11.06
C ALA A 37 5.93 -0.68 11.47
N ASN A 38 4.88 -0.13 10.87
CA ASN A 38 3.49 -0.52 11.11
C ASN A 38 3.20 -1.97 10.66
N PHE A 39 3.76 -2.42 9.53
CA PHE A 39 3.57 -3.79 9.03
C PHE A 39 4.42 -4.80 9.80
N LYS A 40 5.67 -4.43 10.14
CA LYS A 40 6.53 -5.27 10.99
C LYS A 40 5.96 -5.45 12.39
N ARG A 41 5.32 -4.41 12.95
CA ARG A 41 4.61 -4.47 14.23
C ARG A 41 3.39 -5.39 14.18
N VAL A 42 2.72 -5.50 13.03
CA VAL A 42 1.66 -6.50 12.84
C VAL A 42 2.26 -7.91 12.90
N GLY A 43 3.42 -8.13 12.28
CA GLY A 43 4.16 -9.39 12.37
C GLY A 43 4.67 -9.77 13.77
N SER A 44 4.88 -8.79 14.67
CA SER A 44 5.35 -9.06 16.03
C SER A 44 4.23 -9.53 16.98
N PHE A 45 2.96 -9.35 16.61
CA PHE A 45 1.87 -10.15 17.17
C PHE A 45 1.97 -11.54 16.54
N LYS A 46 2.47 -12.52 17.30
CA LYS A 46 2.93 -13.89 16.93
C LYS A 46 2.00 -14.77 16.06
N SER A 47 0.93 -14.25 15.49
CA SER A 47 -0.07 -14.94 14.69
C SER A 47 -0.12 -14.50 13.23
N THR A 48 0.67 -13.49 12.80
CA THR A 48 0.66 -13.03 11.40
C THR A 48 2.06 -12.65 10.90
N THR A 49 2.25 -12.58 9.59
CA THR A 49 3.45 -11.98 8.96
C THR A 49 3.14 -10.58 8.40
N PRO A 50 4.15 -9.74 8.12
CA PRO A 50 3.95 -8.46 7.44
C PRO A 50 3.25 -8.62 6.08
N GLU A 51 3.58 -9.64 5.31
CA GLU A 51 2.94 -9.97 4.02
C GLU A 51 1.45 -10.26 4.17
N GLN A 52 1.07 -11.03 5.21
CA GLN A 52 -0.33 -11.25 5.55
C GLN A 52 -1.03 -9.95 5.97
N GLY A 53 -0.31 -9.04 6.63
CA GLY A 53 -0.79 -7.70 6.93
C GLY A 53 -1.10 -6.89 5.67
N PHE A 54 -0.18 -6.86 4.70
CA PHE A 54 -0.41 -6.22 3.40
C PHE A 54 -1.62 -6.83 2.67
N PHE A 55 -1.67 -8.16 2.57
CA PHE A 55 -2.76 -8.87 1.91
C PHE A 55 -4.12 -8.55 2.55
N THR A 56 -4.20 -8.59 3.88
CA THR A 56 -5.43 -8.25 4.62
C THR A 56 -5.91 -6.84 4.29
N ARG A 57 -5.01 -5.85 4.30
CA ARG A 57 -5.36 -4.45 3.96
C ARG A 57 -5.82 -4.31 2.52
N MET A 58 -5.21 -5.04 1.58
CA MET A 58 -5.67 -5.07 0.18
C MET A 58 -7.06 -5.71 0.07
N THR A 59 -7.31 -6.83 0.77
CA THR A 59 -8.61 -7.50 0.79
C THR A 59 -9.72 -6.61 1.35
N ASP A 60 -9.44 -5.80 2.38
CA ASP A 60 -10.38 -4.81 2.90
C ASP A 60 -10.82 -3.82 1.80
N LYS A 61 -9.84 -3.34 1.00
CA LYS A 61 -10.11 -2.41 -0.12
C LYS A 61 -10.87 -3.09 -1.26
N VAL A 62 -10.52 -4.33 -1.61
CA VAL A 62 -11.27 -5.13 -2.60
C VAL A 62 -12.72 -5.33 -2.15
N SER A 63 -12.95 -5.69 -0.89
CA SER A 63 -14.30 -5.87 -0.33
C SER A 63 -15.13 -4.58 -0.38
N ARG A 64 -14.49 -3.43 -0.16
CA ARG A 64 -15.12 -2.11 -0.29
C ARG A 64 -15.45 -1.78 -1.75
N ILE A 65 -14.59 -2.12 -2.70
CA ILE A 65 -14.87 -1.96 -4.15
C ILE A 65 -16.03 -2.86 -4.57
N ASP A 66 -16.05 -4.12 -4.14
CA ASP A 66 -17.14 -5.07 -4.41
C ASP A 66 -18.48 -4.53 -3.88
N SER A 67 -18.48 -4.01 -2.66
CA SER A 67 -19.66 -3.35 -2.07
C SER A 67 -20.14 -2.15 -2.91
N PHE A 68 -19.24 -1.36 -3.50
CA PHE A 68 -19.61 -0.27 -4.40
C PHE A 68 -20.18 -0.79 -5.72
N ILE A 69 -19.58 -1.83 -6.31
CA ILE A 69 -20.06 -2.45 -7.56
C ILE A 69 -21.48 -3.00 -7.35
N ALA A 70 -21.73 -3.69 -6.24
CA ALA A 70 -23.03 -4.29 -5.94
C ALA A 70 -24.13 -3.26 -5.67
N ASN A 71 -23.81 -2.15 -4.99
CA ASN A 71 -24.81 -1.21 -4.47
C ASN A 71 -24.86 0.14 -5.21
N GLY A 72 -23.89 0.43 -6.08
CA GLY A 72 -23.72 1.70 -6.78
C GLY A 72 -23.33 2.90 -5.90
N LYS A 73 -23.26 2.72 -4.58
CA LYS A 73 -22.88 3.74 -3.60
C LYS A 73 -22.23 3.12 -2.37
N LEU A 74 -21.32 3.88 -1.76
CA LEU A 74 -20.77 3.57 -0.44
C LEU A 74 -21.55 4.34 0.63
N GLN A 75 -21.81 3.69 1.77
CA GLN A 75 -22.51 4.32 2.90
C GLN A 75 -21.61 5.31 3.66
N VAL A 76 -20.31 5.04 3.69
CA VAL A 76 -19.29 5.94 4.25
C VAL A 76 -19.05 7.08 3.26
N LYS A 77 -19.49 8.28 3.62
CA LYS A 77 -19.45 9.46 2.73
C LYS A 77 -18.07 10.13 2.64
N ASP A 78 -17.22 9.90 3.63
CA ASP A 78 -15.94 10.63 3.78
C ASP A 78 -14.79 10.05 2.93
N GLU A 79 -14.98 8.90 2.28
CA GLU A 79 -13.96 8.26 1.44
C GLU A 79 -14.63 7.75 0.16
N SER A 80 -14.23 8.25 -1.02
CA SER A 80 -14.83 7.84 -2.28
C SER A 80 -14.34 6.45 -2.73
N VAL A 81 -15.02 5.83 -3.70
CA VAL A 81 -14.50 4.58 -4.31
C VAL A 81 -13.16 4.83 -5.04
N LYS A 82 -12.95 6.04 -5.58
CA LYS A 82 -11.68 6.42 -6.21
C LYS A 82 -10.55 6.44 -5.19
N ASP A 83 -10.81 6.88 -3.96
CA ASP A 83 -9.84 6.84 -2.87
C ASP A 83 -9.51 5.40 -2.47
N THR A 84 -10.50 4.50 -2.45
CA THR A 84 -10.26 3.05 -2.26
C THR A 84 -9.34 2.47 -3.33
N LEU A 85 -9.56 2.84 -4.60
CA LEU A 85 -8.77 2.34 -5.72
C LEU A 85 -7.32 2.85 -5.65
N ARG A 86 -7.13 4.14 -5.31
CA ARG A 86 -5.80 4.72 -5.04
C ARG A 86 -5.11 4.02 -3.89
N ASP A 87 -5.84 3.76 -2.80
CA ASP A 87 -5.32 3.03 -1.65
C ASP A 87 -4.85 1.64 -2.04
N LEU A 88 -5.68 0.89 -2.77
CA LEU A 88 -5.32 -0.45 -3.23
C LEU A 88 -4.04 -0.42 -4.08
N ALA A 89 -3.94 0.53 -5.02
CA ALA A 89 -2.75 0.69 -5.84
C ALA A 89 -1.51 1.05 -5.00
N ASN A 90 -1.65 1.96 -4.03
CA ASN A 90 -0.57 2.32 -3.10
C ASN A 90 -0.13 1.14 -2.22
N TYR A 91 -1.07 0.34 -1.70
CA TYR A 91 -0.75 -0.85 -0.91
C TYR A 91 -0.01 -1.90 -1.75
N SER A 92 -0.39 -2.09 -3.02
CA SER A 92 0.36 -2.96 -3.94
C SER A 92 1.81 -2.49 -4.12
N LEU A 93 2.03 -1.19 -4.34
CA LEU A 93 3.37 -0.62 -4.50
C LEU A 93 4.20 -0.69 -3.20
N LEU A 94 3.58 -0.42 -2.05
CA LEU A 94 4.25 -0.54 -0.75
C LEU A 94 4.63 -1.99 -0.44
N PHE A 95 3.78 -2.95 -0.81
CA PHE A 95 4.09 -4.35 -0.61
C PHE A 95 5.25 -4.81 -1.50
N MET A 96 5.29 -4.39 -2.76
CA MET A 96 6.42 -4.62 -3.66
C MET A 96 7.72 -4.01 -3.08
N ALA A 97 7.68 -2.76 -2.61
CA ALA A 97 8.82 -2.11 -1.99
C ALA A 97 9.30 -2.83 -0.71
N TYR A 98 8.37 -3.37 0.08
CA TYR A 98 8.70 -4.20 1.24
C TYR A 98 9.46 -5.46 0.81
N LEU A 99 8.96 -6.21 -0.16
CA LEU A 99 9.60 -7.44 -0.66
C LEU A 99 11.01 -7.19 -1.20
N GLU A 100 11.20 -6.11 -1.99
CA GLU A 100 12.52 -5.70 -2.45
C GLU A 100 13.46 -5.38 -1.28
N SER A 101 12.96 -4.71 -0.24
CA SER A 101 13.74 -4.40 0.95
C SER A 101 14.18 -5.65 1.73
N GLU A 102 13.31 -6.67 1.83
CA GLU A 102 13.67 -7.95 2.46
C GLU A 102 14.77 -8.66 1.66
N GLN A 103 14.63 -8.73 0.33
CA GLN A 103 15.61 -9.36 -0.54
C GLN A 103 16.99 -8.69 -0.46
N MET A 104 17.03 -7.36 -0.35
CA MET A 104 18.29 -6.62 -0.17
C MET A 104 18.96 -6.93 1.18
N ARG A 105 18.17 -7.08 2.27
CA ARG A 105 18.73 -7.45 3.58
C ARG A 105 19.33 -8.86 3.56
N ASP A 106 18.59 -9.83 3.02
CA ASP A 106 19.06 -11.22 2.89
C ASP A 106 20.38 -11.32 2.09
N ASN A 107 20.51 -10.55 1.01
CA ASN A 107 21.71 -10.52 0.20
C ASN A 107 22.92 -9.94 0.96
N ASN A 108 22.71 -8.86 1.73
CA ASN A 108 23.78 -8.22 2.50
C ASN A 108 24.29 -9.14 3.63
N GLU A 109 23.38 -9.85 4.31
CA GLU A 109 23.75 -10.83 5.35
C GLU A 109 24.58 -11.99 4.77
N ARG A 110 24.21 -12.49 3.59
CA ARG A 110 24.98 -13.54 2.89
C ARG A 110 26.38 -13.07 2.48
N VAL A 111 26.55 -11.81 2.09
CA VAL A 111 27.88 -11.27 1.76
C VAL A 111 28.75 -11.21 3.01
N GLN A 112 28.22 -10.73 4.15
CA GLN A 112 28.97 -10.66 5.41
C GLN A 112 29.40 -12.03 5.97
N ILE A 113 28.59 -13.08 5.80
CA ILE A 113 28.94 -14.44 6.25
C ILE A 113 30.08 -15.05 5.42
N ASN A 114 30.19 -14.66 4.14
CA ASN A 114 31.20 -15.17 3.20
C ASN A 114 32.45 -14.28 3.09
N SER A 115 32.57 -13.24 3.94
CA SER A 115 33.71 -12.31 4.04
C SER A 115 34.61 -12.68 5.21
#